data_AF-A0A957ZQL5-F1
#
_entry.id   AF-A0A957ZQL5-F1
#
_cell.length_a   1.000
_cell.length_b   1.000
_cell.length_c   1.000
_cell.angle_alpha   90.00
_cell.angle_beta   90.00
_cell.angle_gamma   90.00
#
_symmetry.space_group_name_H-M   'P 1'
#
loop_
_entity.id
_entity.type
_entity.pdbx_description
1 polymer ?
#
loop_
_entity_poly.entity_id
_entity_poly.type
_entity_poly.pdbx_seq_one_letter_code
_entity_poly.pdbx_strand_id
1 'polypeptide(L)'
;MKLSRVLLLVVVLLATLALVACGGAAPAAAPANEAAAPQQEEAAAPAQKTYEDLVVGYAQIGAESEWRTANTASIKGEAEKLGVELKFSDAQQKQENQIKAIRSFIAQQV
;
A
#
# COMPACT_ATOMS: atom_id res chain seq x y z
N MET A 1 16.69 36.07 16.04
CA MET A 1 15.85 35.18 15.18
C MET A 1 16.22 35.20 13.69
N LYS A 2 16.70 36.32 13.11
CA LYS A 2 17.06 36.37 11.68
C LYS A 2 18.35 35.60 11.34
N LEU A 3 19.39 35.67 12.19
CA LEU A 3 20.64 34.94 11.96
C LEU A 3 20.50 33.40 12.06
N SER A 4 19.69 32.91 13.01
CA SER A 4 19.47 31.46 13.21
C SER A 4 18.64 30.83 12.10
N ARG A 5 17.70 31.58 11.49
CA ARG A 5 16.96 31.15 10.30
C ARG A 5 17.83 31.15 9.03
N VAL A 6 18.72 32.12 8.89
CA VAL A 6 19.70 32.17 7.79
C VAL A 6 20.73 31.05 7.91
N LEU A 7 21.21 30.76 9.13
CA LEU A 7 22.12 29.63 9.38
C LEU A 7 21.45 28.28 9.08
N LEU A 8 20.17 28.11 9.48
CA LEU A 8 19.40 26.89 9.19
C LEU A 8 19.19 26.72 7.67
N LEU A 9 18.90 27.80 6.94
CA LEU A 9 18.73 27.76 5.49
C LEU A 9 20.04 27.47 4.75
N VAL A 10 21.18 28.00 5.22
CA VAL A 10 22.51 27.71 4.64
C VAL A 10 22.93 26.25 4.88
N VAL A 11 22.64 25.69 6.06
CA VAL A 11 22.93 24.28 6.39
C VAL A 11 22.04 23.32 5.58
N VAL A 12 20.76 23.66 5.38
CA VAL A 12 19.85 22.87 4.53
C VAL A 12 20.27 22.94 3.04
N LEU A 13 20.68 24.12 2.56
CA LEU A 13 21.15 24.29 1.19
C LEU A 13 22.46 23.51 0.93
N LEU A 14 23.39 23.49 1.89
CA LEU A 14 24.63 22.73 1.82
C LEU A 14 24.41 21.21 1.85
N ALA A 15 23.38 20.72 2.57
CA ALA A 15 23.06 19.30 2.64
C ALA A 15 22.45 18.76 1.32
N THR A 16 21.79 19.61 0.53
CA THR A 16 21.18 19.19 -0.75
C THR A 16 22.17 19.05 -1.91
N LEU A 17 23.39 19.59 -1.80
CA LEU A 17 24.43 19.45 -2.83
C LEU A 17 25.15 18.07 -2.80
N ALA A 18 24.93 17.24 -1.78
CA ALA A 18 25.64 15.97 -1.62
C ALA A 18 24.98 14.76 -2.33
N LEU A 19 23.81 14.93 -2.96
CA LEU A 19 23.04 13.83 -3.57
C LEU A 19 23.12 13.75 -5.10
N VAL A 20 23.89 14.62 -5.75
CA VAL A 20 24.13 14.59 -7.21
C VAL A 20 25.60 14.28 -7.49
N ALA A 21 26.04 13.08 -7.09
CA ALA A 21 27.42 12.63 -7.31
C ALA A 21 27.53 11.17 -7.81
N CYS A 22 26.51 10.66 -8.50
CA CYS A 22 26.64 9.46 -9.34
C CYS A 22 26.12 9.78 -10.75
N GLY A 23 26.93 10.51 -11.51
CA GLY A 23 26.66 10.85 -12.91
C GLY A 23 27.95 10.88 -13.73
N GLY A 24 28.29 9.73 -14.34
CA GLY A 24 28.88 9.64 -15.69
C GLY A 24 30.40 9.71 -15.90
N ALA A 25 30.95 8.63 -16.50
CA ALA A 25 31.67 8.61 -17.80
C ALA A 25 33.08 7.92 -17.84
N ALA A 26 33.10 6.68 -18.39
CA ALA A 26 33.94 6.03 -19.46
C ALA A 26 35.48 6.30 -19.61
N PRO A 27 36.29 5.57 -20.44
CA PRO A 27 36.02 4.44 -21.38
C PRO A 27 37.06 3.27 -21.37
N ALA A 28 36.80 2.17 -22.10
CA ALA A 28 37.79 1.46 -22.93
C ALA A 28 37.10 0.41 -23.82
N ALA A 29 37.28 0.55 -25.13
CA ALA A 29 36.68 -0.29 -26.17
C ALA A 29 37.65 -1.36 -26.68
N ALA A 30 37.12 -2.56 -27.01
CA ALA A 30 37.40 -3.39 -28.22
C ALA A 30 37.01 -4.87 -27.97
N PRO A 31 36.73 -5.69 -29.02
CA PRO A 31 35.89 -5.45 -30.19
C PRO A 31 34.69 -6.41 -30.22
N ALA A 32 33.85 -6.22 -31.24
CA ALA A 32 32.56 -6.87 -31.46
C ALA A 32 32.62 -8.41 -31.55
N ASN A 33 31.68 -9.05 -30.86
CA ASN A 33 31.11 -10.31 -31.31
C ASN A 33 29.59 -10.16 -31.31
N GLU A 34 29.03 -10.09 -32.51
CA GLU A 34 27.61 -9.93 -32.78
C GLU A 34 26.92 -11.28 -32.59
N ALA A 35 26.78 -11.70 -31.34
CA ALA A 35 25.83 -12.72 -30.95
C ALA A 35 24.49 -12.01 -30.74
N ALA A 36 23.52 -12.28 -31.62
CA ALA A 36 22.15 -11.80 -31.48
C ALA A 36 21.67 -12.11 -30.05
N ALA A 37 21.53 -11.06 -29.24
CA ALA A 37 21.01 -11.18 -27.90
C ALA A 37 19.60 -11.77 -27.98
N PRO A 38 19.26 -12.77 -27.16
CA PRO A 38 17.87 -13.19 -27.04
C PRO A 38 17.06 -11.95 -26.68
N GLN A 39 16.05 -11.64 -27.48
CA GLN A 39 15.09 -10.60 -27.18
C GLN A 39 14.57 -10.87 -25.77
N GLN A 40 14.97 -10.03 -24.83
CA GLN A 40 14.36 -10.01 -23.51
C GLN A 40 12.91 -9.62 -23.75
N GLU A 41 12.05 -10.63 -23.71
CA GLU A 41 10.62 -10.45 -23.58
C GLU A 41 10.45 -9.68 -22.27
N GLU A 42 10.24 -8.37 -22.40
CA GLU A 42 9.97 -7.46 -21.31
C GLU A 42 8.74 -8.01 -20.60
N ALA A 43 8.97 -8.74 -19.50
CA ALA A 43 7.91 -9.31 -18.70
C ALA A 43 6.98 -8.15 -18.33
N ALA A 44 5.74 -8.21 -18.81
CA ALA A 44 4.74 -7.19 -18.55
C ALA A 44 4.73 -6.92 -17.04
N ALA A 45 4.96 -5.65 -16.67
CA ALA A 45 4.91 -5.24 -15.28
C ALA A 45 3.59 -5.72 -14.66
N PRO A 46 3.60 -6.30 -13.44
CA PRO A 46 2.39 -6.82 -12.84
C PRO A 46 1.33 -5.72 -12.80
N ALA A 47 0.11 -6.06 -13.22
CA ALA A 47 -1.00 -5.12 -13.22
C ALA A 47 -1.16 -4.50 -11.84
N GLN A 48 -1.29 -3.18 -11.81
CA GLN A 48 -1.39 -2.43 -10.57
C GLN A 48 -2.76 -2.69 -9.94
N LYS A 49 -2.77 -3.27 -8.73
CA LYS A 49 -4.03 -3.54 -8.01
C LYS A 49 -4.69 -2.26 -7.56
N THR A 50 -6.01 -2.24 -7.65
CA THR A 50 -6.90 -1.16 -7.21
C THR A 50 -7.73 -1.62 -6.00
N TYR A 51 -8.54 -0.73 -5.44
CA TYR A 51 -9.46 -1.08 -4.35
C TYR A 51 -10.55 -2.07 -4.78
N GLU A 52 -10.95 -2.05 -6.05
CA GLU A 52 -11.93 -3.00 -6.61
C GLU A 52 -11.40 -4.44 -6.65
N ASP A 53 -10.07 -4.61 -6.65
CA ASP A 53 -9.42 -5.93 -6.57
C ASP A 53 -9.31 -6.46 -5.12
N LEU A 54 -9.74 -5.68 -4.12
CA LEU A 54 -9.65 -6.04 -2.71
C LEU A 54 -10.96 -6.63 -2.18
N VAL A 55 -10.82 -7.75 -1.47
CA VAL A 55 -11.85 -8.29 -0.60
C VAL A 55 -11.43 -8.02 0.84
N VAL A 56 -12.31 -7.46 1.65
CA VAL A 56 -12.04 -7.13 3.07
C VAL A 56 -13.05 -7.84 3.96
N GLY A 57 -12.55 -8.56 4.96
CA GLY A 57 -13.37 -9.19 6.00
C GLY A 57 -13.52 -8.28 7.21
N TYR A 58 -14.76 -7.94 7.59
CA TYR A 58 -15.05 -7.16 8.80
C TYR A 58 -15.93 -7.95 9.77
N ALA A 59 -15.29 -8.50 10.81
CA ALA A 59 -15.92 -9.31 11.86
C ALA A 59 -16.18 -8.48 13.13
N GLN A 60 -17.37 -7.88 13.20
CA GLN A 60 -17.80 -7.02 14.28
C GLN A 60 -18.37 -7.84 15.44
N ILE A 61 -17.92 -7.61 16.70
CA ILE A 61 -18.48 -8.39 17.84
C ILE A 61 -19.96 -8.09 18.13
N GLY A 62 -20.48 -6.91 17.79
CA GLY A 62 -21.86 -6.47 18.03
C GLY A 62 -22.04 -4.95 17.91
N ALA A 63 -23.26 -4.48 18.22
CA ALA A 63 -23.65 -3.07 18.19
C ALA A 63 -24.02 -2.54 19.58
N GLU A 64 -23.12 -2.74 20.55
CA GLU A 64 -23.34 -2.41 21.96
C GLU A 64 -23.31 -0.91 22.28
N SER A 65 -22.94 -0.07 21.31
CA SER A 65 -22.95 1.39 21.46
C SER A 65 -23.18 2.09 20.13
N GLU A 66 -23.61 3.35 20.18
CA GLU A 66 -23.74 4.22 19.01
C GLU A 66 -22.43 4.34 18.24
N TRP A 67 -21.28 4.36 18.92
CA TRP A 67 -19.98 4.39 18.25
C TRP A 67 -19.76 3.15 17.38
N ARG A 68 -20.16 1.96 17.84
CA ARG A 68 -20.02 0.69 17.10
C ARG A 68 -20.95 0.63 15.89
N THR A 69 -22.16 1.15 16.06
CA THR A 69 -23.14 1.29 14.97
C THR A 69 -22.63 2.26 13.90
N ALA A 70 -22.17 3.44 14.32
CA ALA A 70 -21.62 4.46 13.42
C ALA A 70 -20.35 3.97 12.72
N ASN A 71 -19.45 3.29 13.42
CA ASN A 71 -18.25 2.70 12.84
C ASN A 71 -18.59 1.63 11.79
N THR A 72 -19.56 0.76 12.07
CA THR A 72 -20.02 -0.25 11.11
C THR A 72 -20.60 0.40 9.85
N ALA A 73 -21.42 1.43 10.01
CA ALA A 73 -21.97 2.19 8.89
C ALA A 73 -20.86 2.89 8.09
N SER A 74 -19.88 3.49 8.76
CA SER A 74 -18.73 4.14 8.13
C SER A 74 -17.91 3.16 7.30
N ILE A 75 -17.63 1.95 7.80
CA ILE A 75 -16.84 0.95 7.07
C ILE A 75 -17.60 0.45 5.84
N LYS A 76 -18.90 0.15 5.99
CA LYS A 76 -19.75 -0.26 4.87
C LYS A 76 -19.82 0.80 3.78
N GLY A 77 -20.06 2.05 4.17
CA GLY A 77 -20.15 3.16 3.23
C GLY A 77 -18.83 3.45 2.52
N GLU A 78 -17.69 3.32 3.22
CA GLU A 78 -16.39 3.57 2.57
C GLU A 78 -15.99 2.43 1.64
N ALA A 79 -16.27 1.17 2.00
CA ALA A 79 -16.05 0.04 1.11
C ALA A 79 -16.86 0.19 -0.19
N GLU A 80 -18.13 0.59 -0.09
CA GLU A 80 -18.98 0.87 -1.26
C GLU A 80 -18.39 1.99 -2.14
N LYS A 81 -18.00 3.12 -1.56
CA LYS A 81 -17.40 4.24 -2.31
C LYS A 81 -16.11 3.86 -3.03
N LEU A 82 -15.30 3.00 -2.44
CA LEU A 82 -14.01 2.56 -2.98
C LEU A 82 -14.15 1.32 -3.90
N GLY A 83 -15.35 0.74 -4.01
CA GLY A 83 -15.57 -0.49 -4.78
C GLY A 83 -14.99 -1.75 -4.13
N VAL A 84 -14.62 -1.70 -2.85
CA VAL A 84 -14.08 -2.85 -2.10
C VAL A 84 -15.18 -3.87 -1.85
N GLU A 85 -14.91 -5.14 -2.14
CA GLU A 85 -15.82 -6.22 -1.74
C GLU A 85 -15.74 -6.45 -0.22
N LEU A 86 -16.74 -5.96 0.51
CA LEU A 86 -16.80 -6.11 1.96
C LEU A 86 -17.57 -7.36 2.39
N LYS A 87 -16.88 -8.34 2.97
CA LYS A 87 -17.49 -9.46 3.71
C LYS A 87 -17.75 -9.03 5.15
N PHE A 88 -18.99 -8.68 5.46
CA PHE A 88 -19.39 -8.26 6.82
C PHE A 88 -20.00 -9.40 7.64
N SER A 89 -19.62 -9.48 8.91
CA SER A 89 -20.26 -10.37 9.90
C SER A 89 -20.46 -9.64 11.23
N ASP A 90 -21.66 -9.77 11.80
CA ASP A 90 -21.98 -9.35 13.17
C ASP A 90 -22.04 -10.58 14.09
N ALA A 91 -21.27 -10.57 15.16
CA ALA A 91 -21.16 -11.71 16.06
C ALA A 91 -22.26 -11.77 17.12
N GLN A 92 -23.14 -10.76 17.20
CA GLN A 92 -24.29 -10.69 18.12
C GLN A 92 -23.88 -10.81 19.60
N GLN A 93 -22.77 -10.15 19.95
CA GLN A 93 -22.13 -10.20 21.27
C GLN A 93 -21.68 -11.60 21.71
N LYS A 94 -21.54 -12.55 20.77
CA LYS A 94 -21.07 -13.91 21.03
C LYS A 94 -19.67 -14.10 20.46
N GLN A 95 -18.70 -14.37 21.33
CA GLN A 95 -17.31 -14.60 20.91
C GLN A 95 -17.19 -15.80 19.96
N GLU A 96 -18.03 -16.83 20.15
CA GLU A 96 -18.06 -18.01 19.28
C GLU A 96 -18.42 -17.63 17.84
N ASN A 97 -19.29 -16.65 17.65
CA ASN A 97 -19.65 -16.17 16.33
C ASN A 97 -18.52 -15.33 15.71
N GLN A 98 -17.80 -14.55 16.51
CA GLN A 98 -16.65 -13.78 16.03
C GLN A 98 -15.53 -14.72 15.55
N ILE A 99 -15.23 -15.76 16.33
CA ILE A 99 -14.23 -16.77 15.97
C ILE A 99 -14.64 -17.50 14.68
N LYS A 100 -15.92 -17.86 14.53
CA LYS A 100 -16.45 -18.48 13.30
C LYS A 100 -16.30 -17.56 12.09
N ALA A 101 -16.62 -16.28 12.22
CA ALA A 101 -16.50 -15.30 11.14
C ALA A 101 -15.04 -15.19 10.65
N ILE A 102 -14.09 -15.01 11.58
CA ILE A 102 -12.66 -14.90 11.24
C ILE A 102 -12.15 -16.18 10.55
N ARG A 103 -12.48 -17.36 11.08
CA ARG A 103 -12.11 -18.65 10.44
C ARG A 103 -12.70 -18.79 9.04
N SER A 104 -13.94 -18.35 8.85
CA SER A 104 -14.61 -18.38 7.55
C SER A 104 -13.94 -17.44 6.55
N PHE A 105 -13.50 -16.25 6.96
CA PHE A 105 -12.75 -15.32 6.10
C PHE A 105 -11.41 -15.91 5.65
N ILE A 106 -10.64 -16.49 6.58
CA ILE A 106 -9.37 -17.18 6.26
C ILE A 106 -9.58 -18.31 5.24
N ALA A 107 -10.63 -19.12 5.44
CA ALA A 107 -10.95 -20.22 4.52
C ALA A 107 -11.36 -19.72 3.11
N GLN A 108 -11.94 -18.51 3.03
CA GLN A 108 -12.29 -17.84 1.78
C GLN A 108 -11.11 -17.05 1.17
N GLN A 109 -9.93 -17.05 1.80
CA GLN A 109 -8.77 -16.25 1.37
C GLN A 109 -9.07 -14.74 1.30
N VAL A 110 -9.83 -14.26 2.30
CA VAL A 110 -10.08 -12.84 2.58
C VAL A 110 -9.11 -12.38 3.65
#